data_AF-K5W350-F1
#
_entry.id   AF-K5W350-F1
#
_cell.length_a   1.000
_cell.length_b   1.000
_cell.length_c   1.000
_cell.angle_alpha   90.00
_cell.angle_beta   90.00
_cell.angle_gamma   90.00
#
_symmetry.space_group_name_H-M   'P 1'
#
loop_
_entity.id
_entity.type
_entity.pdbx_description
1 polymer ?
#
loop_
_entity_poly.entity_id
_entity_poly.type
_entity_poly.pdbx_seq_one_letter_code
_entity_poly.pdbx_strand_id
1 'polypeptide(L)'
;MLTGSTPQKTASTTVTTPGTRSSLTTSTTPGSSSSHLYRLLYRGALSLPDSYLPLDGLTFSAHLESPKKHQLLDNPLALALESMRGRQSLQFLGTVNLSDVWFDESGNVELDIHPRATLSKIYFENIFCLSPYPAASTSQQTTECDHGMRSELGVKIALGDTDGPDTTHIIVFGQVTAPKTVRLRVARLTPRPPPRQPISRMPRPDDPTPRKPPVTFGRTKSVGAGNLSRDLKRTASSSNGVSAPGGPITKKQKLTGPAREPSRSGSIASLEDQIFKVPPLPGKAKGKGKEDVFGSVLKKNASFSEGDSEHLGEIERANKNLIKTTALEQLSKIKDSALRRNVGKTHPEFKDIWGWIYRGVGFALRAHMKVTPLHKNHVLPLIQTHARMYVGDPLDDTNFNITK
;
A
#
# COMPACT_ATOMS: atom_id res chain seq x y z
N MET A 1 -65.88 -33.15 51.36
CA MET A 1 -64.52 -33.73 51.47
C MET A 1 -64.25 -34.54 50.21
N LEU A 2 -63.45 -34.02 49.29
CA LEU A 2 -62.91 -34.76 48.15
C LEU A 2 -61.56 -34.14 47.81
N THR A 3 -60.56 -35.01 47.71
CA THR A 3 -59.13 -34.79 47.64
C THR A 3 -58.68 -34.49 46.21
N GLY A 4 -57.75 -33.55 46.06
CA GLY A 4 -57.11 -33.21 44.78
C GLY A 4 -55.60 -33.40 44.89
N SER A 5 -55.08 -34.35 44.12
CA SER A 5 -53.72 -34.88 44.13
C SER A 5 -52.71 -33.99 43.40
N THR A 6 -51.48 -34.00 43.90
CA THR A 6 -50.28 -33.41 43.28
C THR A 6 -49.55 -34.49 42.48
N PRO A 7 -49.00 -34.20 41.28
CA PRO A 7 -48.01 -35.06 40.66
C PRO A 7 -46.60 -34.51 40.85
N GLN A 8 -45.77 -35.27 41.56
CA GLN A 8 -44.32 -35.23 41.44
C GLN A 8 -43.91 -35.89 40.12
N LYS A 9 -43.03 -35.22 39.35
CA LYS A 9 -42.29 -35.86 38.26
C LYS A 9 -40.80 -35.58 38.44
N THR A 10 -40.11 -36.57 38.97
CA THR A 10 -38.66 -36.72 38.96
C THR A 10 -38.19 -37.02 37.53
N ALA A 11 -37.24 -36.24 37.03
CA ALA A 11 -36.47 -36.56 35.84
C ALA A 11 -34.99 -36.33 36.15
N SER A 12 -34.25 -37.42 36.23
CA SER A 12 -32.80 -37.49 36.30
C SER A 12 -32.19 -37.06 34.97
N THR A 13 -31.47 -35.95 34.95
CA THR A 13 -30.68 -35.53 33.77
C THR A 13 -29.24 -36.00 33.92
N THR A 14 -28.91 -37.01 33.13
CA THR A 14 -27.57 -37.53 32.91
C THR A 14 -26.71 -36.45 32.23
N VAL A 15 -25.59 -36.10 32.86
CA VAL A 15 -24.56 -35.22 32.29
C VAL A 15 -23.76 -36.02 31.27
N THR A 16 -23.98 -35.74 29.98
CA THR A 16 -23.17 -36.28 28.88
C THR A 16 -22.40 -35.12 28.25
N THR A 17 -21.09 -35.11 28.49
CA THR A 17 -20.11 -34.22 27.87
C THR A 17 -19.80 -34.70 26.45
N PRO A 18 -19.82 -33.85 25.42
CA PRO A 18 -19.06 -34.08 24.20
C PRO A 18 -17.97 -33.03 24.08
N GLY A 19 -16.75 -33.43 24.46
CA GLY A 19 -15.53 -32.74 24.06
C GLY A 19 -15.14 -33.17 22.66
N THR A 20 -15.32 -32.28 21.68
CA THR A 20 -14.64 -32.38 20.38
C THR A 20 -14.02 -31.03 20.08
N ARG A 21 -12.74 -30.88 20.44
CA ARG A 21 -11.89 -29.76 20.01
C ARG A 21 -11.73 -29.87 18.49
N SER A 22 -12.51 -29.11 17.75
CA SER A 22 -12.23 -28.84 16.34
C SER A 22 -11.04 -27.89 16.28
N SER A 23 -9.89 -28.42 15.87
CA SER A 23 -8.70 -27.65 15.54
C SER A 23 -9.00 -26.80 14.30
N LEU A 24 -9.13 -25.49 14.51
CA LEU A 24 -9.12 -24.51 13.42
C LEU A 24 -7.77 -24.59 12.71
N THR A 25 -7.75 -25.29 11.59
CA THR A 25 -6.68 -25.20 10.60
C THR A 25 -6.83 -23.88 9.86
N THR A 26 -5.96 -22.94 10.17
CA THR A 26 -5.74 -21.73 9.37
C THR A 26 -5.17 -22.14 8.02
N SER A 27 -6.05 -22.34 7.02
CA SER A 27 -5.65 -22.54 5.63
C SER A 27 -5.35 -21.20 4.96
N THR A 28 -4.09 -20.77 5.07
CA THR A 28 -3.56 -19.64 4.30
C THR A 28 -2.99 -20.14 2.97
N THR A 29 -3.80 -20.12 1.91
CA THR A 29 -3.42 -19.72 0.53
C THR A 29 -4.65 -19.77 -0.39
N PRO A 30 -5.02 -18.68 -1.09
CA PRO A 30 -5.94 -18.77 -2.21
C PRO A 30 -5.18 -18.68 -3.55
N GLY A 31 -5.33 -19.72 -4.35
CA GLY A 31 -4.97 -19.73 -5.77
C GLY A 31 -6.12 -19.17 -6.61
N SER A 32 -5.79 -18.17 -7.43
CA SER A 32 -6.31 -17.89 -8.78
C SER A 32 -7.68 -18.48 -9.16
N SER A 33 -8.75 -17.87 -8.66
CA SER A 33 -9.94 -17.59 -9.49
C SER A 33 -10.09 -16.07 -9.54
N SER A 34 -10.60 -15.53 -10.64
CA SER A 34 -10.86 -14.09 -10.87
C SER A 34 -11.96 -13.59 -9.94
N SER A 35 -11.71 -13.70 -8.64
CA SER A 35 -12.55 -13.25 -7.56
C SER A 35 -12.41 -11.74 -7.52
N HIS A 36 -13.55 -11.05 -7.64
CA HIS A 36 -13.70 -9.64 -7.35
C HIS A 36 -12.76 -9.24 -6.20
N LEU A 37 -11.71 -8.48 -6.52
CA LEU A 37 -10.72 -8.09 -5.52
C LEU A 37 -11.38 -7.02 -4.64
N TYR A 38 -11.99 -7.45 -3.55
CA TYR A 38 -12.42 -6.53 -2.50
C TYR A 38 -11.23 -6.26 -1.57
N ARG A 39 -10.98 -4.99 -1.26
CA ARG A 39 -10.08 -4.61 -0.17
C ARG A 39 -10.90 -4.15 1.01
N LEU A 40 -10.72 -4.82 2.14
CA LEU A 40 -11.24 -4.37 3.42
C LEU A 40 -10.65 -2.99 3.74
N LEU A 41 -11.48 -2.01 4.08
CA LEU A 41 -11.05 -0.66 4.47
C LEU A 41 -11.17 -0.49 5.99
N TYR A 42 -12.36 -0.74 6.53
CA TYR A 42 -12.67 -0.61 7.95
C TYR A 42 -13.61 -1.75 8.40
N ARG A 43 -13.45 -2.21 9.64
CA ARG A 43 -14.35 -3.16 10.30
C ARG A 43 -14.57 -2.69 11.73
N GLY A 44 -15.81 -2.49 12.14
CA GLY A 44 -16.13 -1.99 13.47
C GLY A 44 -17.62 -1.79 13.69
N ALA A 45 -17.97 -0.76 14.46
CA ALA A 45 -19.35 -0.41 14.80
C ALA A 45 -19.68 1.07 14.51
N LEU A 46 -20.95 1.44 14.64
CA LEU A 46 -21.40 2.83 14.77
C LEU A 46 -21.85 3.12 16.19
N SER A 47 -21.34 4.20 16.80
CA SER A 47 -21.82 4.71 18.09
C SER A 47 -22.96 5.70 17.85
N LEU A 48 -24.13 5.40 18.41
CA LEU A 48 -25.27 6.30 18.40
C LEU A 48 -25.09 7.37 19.51
N PRO A 49 -25.43 8.65 19.27
CA PRO A 49 -25.18 9.72 20.23
C PRO A 49 -25.98 9.53 21.53
N ASP A 50 -27.20 9.02 21.43
CA ASP A 50 -28.13 8.92 22.56
C ASP A 50 -28.17 7.53 23.21
N SER A 51 -27.48 6.55 22.62
CA SER A 51 -27.54 5.17 23.11
C SER A 51 -26.14 4.60 23.24
N TYR A 52 -25.87 3.98 24.39
CA TYR A 52 -24.67 3.17 24.62
C TYR A 52 -24.66 1.85 23.80
N LEU A 53 -25.61 1.67 22.87
CA LEU A 53 -25.70 0.50 22.02
C LEU A 53 -24.97 0.76 20.70
N PRO A 54 -23.82 0.11 20.47
CA PRO A 54 -23.13 0.20 19.19
C PRO A 54 -23.84 -0.66 18.14
N LEU A 55 -24.01 -0.13 16.93
CA LEU A 55 -24.41 -0.92 15.75
C LEU A 55 -23.16 -1.60 15.19
N ASP A 56 -22.89 -2.83 15.63
CA ASP A 56 -21.68 -3.58 15.33
C ASP A 56 -21.74 -4.39 14.01
N GLY A 57 -20.66 -5.11 13.72
CA GLY A 57 -20.59 -6.01 12.56
C GLY A 57 -20.54 -5.30 11.20
N LEU A 58 -20.15 -4.03 11.17
CA LEU A 58 -20.06 -3.23 9.95
C LEU A 58 -18.70 -3.41 9.29
N THR A 59 -18.71 -3.66 7.99
CA THR A 59 -17.51 -3.91 7.19
C THR A 59 -17.54 -3.05 5.94
N PHE A 60 -16.56 -2.17 5.77
CA PHE A 60 -16.44 -1.31 4.60
C PHE A 60 -15.39 -1.91 3.67
N SER A 61 -15.76 -2.13 2.41
CA SER A 61 -14.87 -2.71 1.41
C SER A 61 -14.86 -1.86 0.14
N ALA A 62 -13.71 -1.78 -0.51
CA ALA A 62 -13.58 -1.17 -1.84
C ALA A 62 -13.51 -2.26 -2.90
N HIS A 63 -14.23 -2.09 -4.01
CA HIS A 63 -14.17 -2.97 -5.16
C HIS A 63 -13.05 -2.53 -6.12
N LEU A 64 -12.02 -3.36 -6.31
CA LEU A 64 -10.83 -3.03 -7.13
C LEU A 64 -10.98 -3.37 -8.61
N GLU A 65 -12.11 -3.93 -9.04
CA GLU A 65 -12.22 -4.51 -10.39
C GLU A 65 -12.46 -3.49 -11.50
N SER A 66 -12.58 -2.20 -11.17
CA SER A 66 -12.75 -1.20 -12.22
C SER A 66 -11.47 -1.14 -13.08
N PRO A 67 -11.54 -1.40 -14.40
CA PRO A 67 -10.38 -1.34 -15.30
C PRO A 67 -9.79 0.08 -15.42
N LYS A 68 -10.51 1.08 -14.92
CA LYS A 68 -9.99 2.42 -14.68
C LYS A 68 -9.01 2.31 -13.50
N LYS A 69 -7.73 2.57 -13.77
CA LYS A 69 -6.58 2.53 -12.84
C LYS A 69 -6.71 3.52 -11.66
N HIS A 70 -7.84 3.58 -10.98
CA HIS A 70 -7.97 4.29 -9.72
C HIS A 70 -7.17 3.50 -8.70
N GLN A 71 -5.92 3.91 -8.51
CA GLN A 71 -5.13 3.39 -7.42
C GLN A 71 -5.88 3.75 -6.14
N LEU A 72 -5.91 2.85 -5.16
CA LEU A 72 -6.51 3.14 -3.85
C LEU A 72 -5.96 4.43 -3.21
N LEU A 73 -4.75 4.82 -3.60
CA LEU A 73 -4.09 6.07 -3.22
C LEU A 73 -4.80 7.33 -3.76
N ASP A 74 -5.56 7.21 -4.85
CA ASP A 74 -6.31 8.31 -5.46
C ASP A 74 -7.73 8.42 -4.90
N ASN A 75 -8.16 7.46 -4.07
CA ASN A 75 -9.50 7.42 -3.49
C ASN A 75 -9.47 7.99 -2.05
N PRO A 76 -9.82 9.27 -1.83
CA PRO A 76 -9.75 9.89 -0.52
C PRO A 76 -10.71 9.24 0.49
N LEU A 77 -11.84 8.69 0.02
CA LEU A 77 -12.80 7.99 0.88
C LEU A 77 -12.19 6.68 1.41
N ALA A 78 -11.55 5.89 0.54
CA ALA A 78 -10.88 4.66 0.95
C ALA A 78 -9.74 4.92 1.93
N LEU A 79 -8.93 5.95 1.68
CA LEU A 79 -7.85 6.36 2.58
C LEU A 79 -8.39 6.83 3.94
N ALA A 80 -9.47 7.62 3.94
CA ALA A 80 -10.09 8.07 5.18
C ALA A 80 -10.59 6.88 6.00
N LEU A 81 -11.31 5.93 5.40
CA LEU A 81 -11.77 4.72 6.09
C LEU A 81 -10.61 3.83 6.55
N GLU A 82 -9.55 3.71 5.78
CA GLU A 82 -8.35 2.95 6.17
C GLU A 82 -7.63 3.59 7.36
N SER A 83 -7.61 4.94 7.45
CA SER A 83 -7.06 5.66 8.60
C SER A 83 -7.86 5.46 9.89
N MET A 84 -9.13 5.08 9.79
CA MET A 84 -9.99 4.79 10.94
C MET A 84 -9.76 3.38 11.52
N ARG A 85 -8.88 2.57 10.92
CA ARG A 85 -8.52 1.26 11.47
C ARG A 85 -7.94 1.40 12.89
N GLY A 86 -8.35 0.50 13.77
CA GLY A 86 -7.99 0.53 15.18
C GLY A 86 -8.97 1.32 16.06
N ARG A 87 -9.86 2.12 15.46
CA ARG A 87 -11.01 2.69 16.17
C ARG A 87 -12.12 1.65 16.24
N GLN A 88 -12.75 1.52 17.39
CA GLN A 88 -13.79 0.52 17.64
C GLN A 88 -15.13 0.90 17.00
N SER A 89 -15.47 2.20 17.03
CA SER A 89 -16.71 2.73 16.49
C SER A 89 -16.52 4.04 15.73
N LEU A 90 -17.32 4.25 14.69
CA LEU A 90 -17.49 5.54 14.00
C LEU A 90 -18.69 6.27 14.60
N GLN A 91 -18.70 7.60 14.51
CA GLN A 91 -19.79 8.39 15.08
C GLN A 91 -20.97 8.49 14.11
N PHE A 92 -22.15 8.02 14.55
CA PHE A 92 -23.39 8.23 13.82
C PHE A 92 -23.91 9.64 14.08
N LEU A 93 -24.26 10.38 13.02
CA LEU A 93 -24.79 11.75 13.15
C LEU A 93 -26.29 11.85 12.91
N GLY A 94 -26.87 10.98 12.08
CA GLY A 94 -28.27 11.08 11.73
C GLY A 94 -28.60 10.49 10.36
N THR A 95 -29.88 10.56 10.00
CA THR A 95 -30.35 10.34 8.63
C THR A 95 -30.46 11.67 7.90
N VAL A 96 -30.25 11.67 6.59
CA VAL A 96 -30.35 12.86 5.75
C VAL A 96 -30.98 12.49 4.40
N ASN A 97 -31.71 13.43 3.81
CA ASN A 97 -32.24 13.25 2.46
C ASN A 97 -31.12 13.44 1.42
N LEU A 98 -30.99 12.52 0.47
CA LEU A 98 -29.98 12.58 -0.58
C LEU A 98 -30.19 13.76 -1.54
N SER A 99 -31.40 14.31 -1.64
CA SER A 99 -31.66 15.52 -2.45
C SER A 99 -30.99 16.77 -1.88
N ASP A 100 -30.74 16.79 -0.57
CA ASP A 100 -30.35 17.99 0.16
C ASP A 100 -28.83 18.11 0.31
N VAL A 101 -28.08 17.11 -0.18
CA VAL A 101 -26.64 17.04 0.05
C VAL A 101 -25.87 16.62 -1.20
N TRP A 102 -24.71 17.23 -1.38
CA TRP A 102 -23.76 16.84 -2.41
C TRP A 102 -22.83 15.75 -1.86
N PHE A 103 -22.64 14.71 -2.65
CA PHE A 103 -21.74 13.63 -2.30
C PHE A 103 -21.00 13.11 -3.53
N ASP A 104 -19.84 12.53 -3.26
CA ASP A 104 -18.94 11.95 -4.24
C ASP A 104 -18.92 10.43 -4.05
N GLU A 105 -19.39 9.71 -5.06
CA GLU A 105 -19.37 8.25 -5.15
C GLU A 105 -18.09 7.71 -5.75
N SER A 106 -17.12 8.58 -6.05
CA SER A 106 -15.80 8.15 -6.50
C SER A 106 -15.18 7.27 -5.42
N GLY A 107 -15.06 5.98 -5.74
CA GLY A 107 -14.39 5.03 -4.87
C GLY A 107 -14.99 3.64 -4.73
N ASN A 108 -16.21 3.43 -5.24
CA ASN A 108 -16.87 2.11 -5.23
C ASN A 108 -16.78 1.41 -3.87
N VAL A 109 -17.02 2.18 -2.80
CA VAL A 109 -17.00 1.67 -1.43
C VAL A 109 -18.38 1.13 -1.09
N GLU A 110 -18.40 -0.03 -0.45
CA GLU A 110 -19.58 -0.76 -0.06
C GLU A 110 -19.56 -1.04 1.43
N LEU A 111 -20.75 -1.13 1.99
CA LEU A 111 -20.96 -1.52 3.37
C LEU A 111 -21.61 -2.90 3.42
N ASP A 112 -20.90 -3.85 4.03
CA ASP A 112 -21.43 -5.17 4.36
C ASP A 112 -21.76 -5.24 5.85
N ILE A 113 -22.94 -5.76 6.15
CA ILE A 113 -23.39 -6.00 7.52
C ILE A 113 -23.26 -7.49 7.81
N HIS A 114 -22.53 -7.83 8.87
CA HIS A 114 -22.37 -9.22 9.29
C HIS A 114 -23.74 -9.85 9.64
N PRO A 115 -24.06 -11.07 9.16
CA PRO A 115 -25.41 -11.65 9.32
C PRO A 115 -25.82 -11.89 10.78
N ARG A 116 -24.85 -11.95 11.71
CA ARG A 116 -25.10 -12.08 13.16
C ARG A 116 -25.30 -10.73 13.88
N ALA A 117 -25.08 -9.60 13.21
CA ALA A 117 -25.27 -8.26 13.79
C ALA A 117 -26.74 -7.84 13.63
N THR A 118 -27.61 -8.49 14.39
CA THR A 118 -29.07 -8.36 14.27
C THR A 118 -29.55 -6.91 14.42
N LEU A 119 -28.98 -6.15 15.36
CA LEU A 119 -29.36 -4.75 15.58
C LEU A 119 -29.02 -3.86 14.38
N SER A 120 -27.79 -3.97 13.87
CA SER A 120 -27.36 -3.25 12.66
C SER A 120 -28.22 -3.60 11.47
N LYS A 121 -28.53 -4.89 11.29
CA LYS A 121 -29.40 -5.36 10.20
C LYS A 121 -30.79 -4.73 10.30
N ILE A 122 -31.46 -4.84 11.45
CA ILE A 122 -32.80 -4.27 11.66
C ILE A 122 -32.79 -2.76 11.45
N TYR A 123 -31.76 -2.07 11.97
CA TYR A 123 -31.60 -0.63 11.83
C TYR A 123 -31.56 -0.21 10.35
N PHE A 124 -30.67 -0.82 9.56
CA PHE A 124 -30.52 -0.49 8.14
C PHE A 124 -31.70 -0.98 7.29
N GLU A 125 -32.32 -2.11 7.63
CA GLU A 125 -33.57 -2.56 7.00
C GLU A 125 -34.71 -1.55 7.24
N ASN A 126 -34.86 -1.04 8.46
CA ASN A 126 -35.88 -0.04 8.76
C ASN A 126 -35.65 1.26 7.99
N ILE A 127 -34.39 1.65 7.75
CA ILE A 127 -34.11 2.89 7.01
C ILE A 127 -34.28 2.71 5.51
N PHE A 128 -33.77 1.62 4.93
CA PHE A 128 -33.64 1.47 3.48
C PHE A 128 -34.70 0.58 2.82
N CYS A 129 -35.49 -0.17 3.60
CA CYS A 129 -36.48 -1.11 3.07
C CYS A 129 -37.93 -0.73 3.39
N LEU A 130 -38.19 0.27 4.24
CA LEU A 130 -39.55 0.72 4.55
C LEU A 130 -40.13 1.65 3.48
N SER A 131 -39.29 2.50 2.88
CA SER A 131 -39.73 3.41 1.82
C SER A 131 -39.56 2.74 0.45
N PRO A 132 -40.56 2.84 -0.45
CA PRO A 132 -40.41 2.36 -1.81
C PRO A 132 -39.29 3.15 -2.50
N TYR A 133 -38.47 2.46 -3.28
CA TYR A 133 -37.52 3.14 -4.16
C TYR A 133 -38.32 3.84 -5.26
N PRO A 134 -38.02 5.12 -5.57
CA PRO A 134 -38.74 5.86 -6.59
C PRO A 134 -38.68 5.06 -7.89
N ALA A 135 -39.83 4.53 -8.31
CA ALA A 135 -39.95 3.74 -9.53
C ALA A 135 -39.30 4.55 -10.65
N ALA A 136 -38.38 3.94 -11.40
CA ALA A 136 -37.66 4.59 -12.48
C ALA A 136 -38.74 5.12 -13.39
N SER A 137 -38.98 6.43 -13.30
CA SER A 137 -40.03 7.07 -14.06
C SER A 137 -39.77 6.70 -15.50
N THR A 138 -40.81 6.19 -16.17
CA THR A 138 -40.81 5.66 -17.54
C THR A 138 -40.41 6.69 -18.61
N SER A 139 -39.67 7.74 -18.24
CA SER A 139 -38.96 8.62 -19.14
C SER A 139 -37.79 7.84 -19.75
N GLN A 140 -38.06 7.28 -20.93
CA GLN A 140 -37.12 6.69 -21.87
C GLN A 140 -36.06 7.71 -22.33
N GLN A 141 -35.12 8.09 -21.46
CA GLN A 141 -33.97 8.88 -21.89
C GLN A 141 -32.68 8.28 -21.34
N THR A 142 -32.28 7.21 -22.03
CA THR A 142 -30.93 6.99 -22.55
C THR A 142 -29.89 8.04 -22.13
N THR A 143 -28.93 7.64 -21.29
CA THR A 143 -27.49 7.57 -21.62
C THR A 143 -26.68 7.19 -20.38
N GLU A 144 -26.17 5.95 -20.38
CA GLU A 144 -24.86 5.53 -19.83
C GLU A 144 -24.43 5.95 -18.42
N CYS A 145 -25.36 6.19 -17.50
CA CYS A 145 -25.04 6.29 -16.08
C CYS A 145 -25.69 5.11 -15.37
N ASP A 146 -24.94 4.02 -15.19
CA ASP A 146 -25.30 2.75 -14.54
C ASP A 146 -25.54 2.92 -13.02
N HIS A 147 -26.18 4.02 -12.65
CA HIS A 147 -26.52 4.39 -11.31
C HIS A 147 -27.91 3.83 -11.02
N GLY A 148 -27.95 2.53 -10.70
CA GLY A 148 -29.18 1.85 -10.28
C GLY A 148 -29.95 2.61 -9.20
N MET A 149 -31.25 2.32 -9.05
CA MET A 149 -32.17 3.04 -8.17
C MET A 149 -31.62 3.18 -6.74
N ARG A 150 -31.61 4.39 -6.21
CA ARG A 150 -31.06 4.72 -4.89
C ARG A 150 -32.16 5.10 -3.91
N SER A 151 -31.90 4.92 -2.62
CA SER A 151 -32.80 5.35 -1.55
C SER A 151 -32.85 6.87 -1.47
N GLU A 152 -33.98 7.43 -1.07
CA GLU A 152 -34.11 8.88 -0.83
C GLU A 152 -33.36 9.31 0.44
N LEU A 153 -33.28 8.41 1.43
CA LEU A 153 -32.57 8.65 2.68
C LEU A 153 -31.16 8.06 2.63
N GLY A 154 -30.24 8.69 3.35
CA GLY A 154 -28.91 8.18 3.66
C GLY A 154 -28.58 8.34 5.14
N VAL A 155 -27.64 7.52 5.62
CA VAL A 155 -27.11 7.54 6.99
C VAL A 155 -25.79 8.32 7.00
N LYS A 156 -25.76 9.45 7.71
CA LYS A 156 -24.59 10.33 7.83
C LYS A 156 -23.69 9.87 8.98
N ILE A 157 -22.41 9.71 8.68
CA ILE A 157 -21.38 9.21 9.62
C ILE A 157 -20.20 10.18 9.59
N ALA A 158 -19.65 10.52 10.76
CA ALA A 158 -18.43 11.30 10.88
C ALA A 158 -17.19 10.38 10.92
N LEU A 159 -16.18 10.71 10.11
CA LEU A 159 -14.85 10.14 10.12
C LEU A 159 -13.89 11.14 10.81
N GLY A 160 -13.85 11.09 12.15
CA GLY A 160 -13.00 11.94 12.98
C GLY A 160 -13.36 11.84 14.46
N ASP A 161 -12.53 12.42 15.32
CA ASP A 161 -12.82 12.55 16.77
C ASP A 161 -13.41 13.92 17.11
N THR A 162 -13.26 14.88 16.21
CA THR A 162 -13.68 16.27 16.42
C THR A 162 -14.97 16.55 15.66
N ASP A 163 -15.87 17.37 16.22
CA ASP A 163 -17.03 17.92 15.52
C ASP A 163 -16.67 19.16 14.68
N GLY A 164 -15.44 19.21 14.17
CA GLY A 164 -14.91 20.35 13.45
C GLY A 164 -15.43 20.46 12.02
N PRO A 165 -15.33 21.66 11.40
CA PRO A 165 -15.66 21.85 9.98
C PRO A 165 -14.77 21.00 9.05
N ASP A 166 -13.59 20.59 9.52
CA ASP A 166 -12.64 19.76 8.79
C ASP A 166 -12.94 18.25 8.89
N THR A 167 -13.97 17.88 9.66
CA THR A 167 -14.34 16.47 9.83
C THR A 167 -14.89 15.93 8.52
N THR A 168 -14.30 14.82 8.08
CA THR A 168 -14.75 14.16 6.86
C THR A 168 -16.04 13.42 7.17
N HIS A 169 -17.09 13.74 6.43
CA HIS A 169 -18.37 13.08 6.56
C HIS A 169 -18.55 12.09 5.42
N ILE A 170 -19.17 10.95 5.71
CA ILE A 170 -19.59 9.98 4.72
C ILE A 170 -21.08 9.75 4.84
N ILE A 171 -21.67 9.25 3.76
CA ILE A 171 -23.06 8.88 3.69
C ILE A 171 -23.18 7.45 3.20
N VAL A 172 -23.95 6.65 3.92
CA VAL A 172 -24.34 5.29 3.53
C VAL A 172 -25.74 5.36 2.95
N PHE A 173 -25.96 4.77 1.78
CA PHE A 173 -27.28 4.74 1.15
C PHE A 173 -27.55 3.37 0.50
N GLY A 174 -28.83 3.05 0.33
CA GLY A 174 -29.27 1.83 -0.34
C GLY A 174 -29.28 2.00 -1.85
N GLN A 175 -28.79 1.01 -2.58
CA GLN A 175 -28.89 0.90 -4.04
C GLN A 175 -29.49 -0.45 -4.43
N VAL A 176 -30.61 -0.43 -5.15
CA VAL A 176 -31.25 -1.66 -5.63
C VAL A 176 -30.40 -2.25 -6.75
N THR A 177 -29.87 -3.45 -6.53
CA THR A 177 -29.08 -4.18 -7.54
C THR A 177 -29.91 -5.27 -8.22
N ALA A 178 -30.86 -5.86 -7.49
CA ALA A 178 -31.80 -6.86 -7.96
C ALA A 178 -33.17 -6.60 -7.32
N PRO A 179 -34.30 -7.11 -7.86
CA PRO A 179 -35.66 -6.77 -7.41
C PRO A 179 -35.96 -7.05 -5.93
N LYS A 180 -35.07 -7.73 -5.20
CA LYS A 180 -35.18 -8.00 -3.76
C LYS A 180 -33.85 -7.83 -3.01
N THR A 181 -32.89 -7.16 -3.62
CA THR A 181 -31.54 -7.03 -3.05
C THR A 181 -31.10 -5.58 -3.11
N VAL A 182 -31.00 -4.99 -1.93
CA VAL A 182 -30.42 -3.67 -1.70
C VAL A 182 -28.96 -3.86 -1.33
N ARG A 183 -28.07 -3.19 -2.06
CA ARG A 183 -26.64 -3.10 -1.75
C ARG A 183 -26.39 -1.77 -1.06
N LEU A 184 -25.62 -1.77 0.02
CA LEU A 184 -25.28 -0.54 0.71
C LEU A 184 -24.02 0.06 0.11
N ARG A 185 -24.14 1.28 -0.40
CA ARG A 185 -23.04 2.06 -0.98
C ARG A 185 -22.62 3.15 -0.01
N VAL A 186 -21.36 3.56 -0.13
CA VAL A 186 -20.78 4.61 0.70
C VAL A 186 -20.20 5.69 -0.20
N ALA A 187 -20.58 6.92 0.07
CA ALA A 187 -20.06 8.10 -0.61
C ALA A 187 -19.50 9.10 0.40
N ARG A 188 -18.60 9.96 -0.09
CA ARG A 188 -18.05 11.05 0.70
C ARG A 188 -18.96 12.27 0.59
N LEU A 189 -19.32 12.89 1.71
CA LEU A 189 -20.05 14.15 1.71
C LEU A 189 -19.13 15.29 1.25
N THR A 190 -19.60 16.12 0.32
CA THR A 190 -18.86 17.30 -0.14
C THR A 190 -19.67 18.56 0.15
N PRO A 191 -19.04 19.64 0.66
CA PRO A 191 -19.75 20.89 0.93
C PRO A 191 -20.16 21.62 -0.35
N ARG A 192 -19.56 21.25 -1.48
CA ARG A 192 -19.83 21.80 -2.81
C ARG A 192 -20.22 20.66 -3.75
N PRO A 193 -21.04 20.93 -4.78
CA PRO A 193 -21.29 19.96 -5.83
C PRO A 193 -19.94 19.46 -6.38
N PRO A 194 -19.80 18.15 -6.64
CA PRO A 194 -18.57 17.63 -7.21
C PRO A 194 -18.24 18.44 -8.46
N PRO A 195 -16.99 18.95 -8.60
CA PRO A 195 -16.61 19.68 -9.80
C PRO A 195 -16.91 18.74 -10.97
N ARG A 196 -17.76 19.20 -11.90
CA ARG A 196 -18.00 18.46 -13.15
C ARG A 196 -16.63 18.13 -13.67
N GLN A 197 -16.25 16.84 -13.59
CA GLN A 197 -14.87 16.46 -13.87
C GLN A 197 -14.53 17.11 -15.19
N PRO A 198 -13.45 17.91 -15.28
CA PRO A 198 -13.11 18.54 -16.53
C PRO A 198 -13.02 17.38 -17.49
N ILE A 199 -13.93 17.32 -18.45
CA ILE A 199 -13.84 16.41 -19.57
C ILE A 199 -12.40 16.62 -19.98
N SER A 200 -11.57 15.60 -19.81
CA SER A 200 -10.17 15.64 -20.21
C SER A 200 -10.25 15.78 -21.72
N ARG A 201 -10.43 17.02 -22.17
CA ARG A 201 -10.53 17.36 -23.57
C ARG A 201 -9.22 16.85 -24.10
N MET A 202 -9.28 15.88 -25.01
CA MET A 202 -8.09 15.48 -25.73
C MET A 202 -7.44 16.78 -26.21
N PRO A 203 -6.13 16.98 -25.93
CA PRO A 203 -5.45 18.20 -26.32
C PRO A 203 -5.72 18.37 -27.81
N ARG A 204 -6.45 19.43 -28.15
CA ARG A 204 -6.74 19.72 -29.54
C ARG A 204 -5.38 20.03 -30.19
N PRO A 205 -5.15 19.63 -31.45
CA PRO A 205 -3.91 19.97 -32.17
C PRO A 205 -3.58 21.47 -32.14
N ASP A 206 -4.61 22.32 -31.99
CA ASP A 206 -4.51 23.78 -31.89
C ASP A 206 -4.45 24.34 -30.46
N ASP A 207 -4.57 23.48 -29.43
CA ASP A 207 -4.41 23.93 -28.04
C ASP A 207 -2.93 24.19 -27.82
N PRO A 208 -2.49 25.46 -27.64
CA PRO A 208 -1.09 25.79 -27.55
C PRO A 208 -0.49 24.93 -26.45
N THR A 209 0.43 24.03 -26.85
CA THR A 209 1.18 23.19 -25.92
C THR A 209 1.64 24.11 -24.80
N PRO A 210 1.27 23.85 -23.52
CA PRO A 210 1.46 24.80 -22.44
C PRO A 210 2.90 25.29 -22.54
N ARG A 211 3.05 26.53 -23.00
CA ARG A 211 4.36 27.08 -23.33
C ARG A 211 5.13 26.95 -22.05
N LYS A 212 6.19 26.15 -22.07
CA LYS A 212 7.09 25.99 -20.92
C LYS A 212 7.30 27.40 -20.39
N PRO A 213 6.93 27.70 -19.14
CA PRO A 213 7.14 29.03 -18.59
C PRO A 213 8.60 29.36 -18.89
N PRO A 214 8.90 30.56 -19.43
CA PRO A 214 10.24 30.90 -19.83
C PRO A 214 11.16 30.49 -18.69
N VAL A 215 12.16 29.66 -19.02
CA VAL A 215 13.25 29.33 -18.11
C VAL A 215 13.94 30.66 -17.85
N THR A 216 13.38 31.43 -16.94
CA THR A 216 14.01 32.61 -16.39
C THR A 216 15.21 32.02 -15.68
N PHE A 217 16.33 32.13 -16.39
CA PHE A 217 17.67 31.96 -15.87
C PHE A 217 17.72 32.69 -14.54
N GLY A 218 17.56 31.94 -13.45
CA GLY A 218 18.03 32.30 -12.13
C GLY A 218 19.56 32.31 -12.14
N ARG A 219 20.15 33.21 -12.93
CA ARG A 219 21.51 33.68 -12.76
C ARG A 219 21.42 34.89 -11.85
N THR A 220 21.07 34.67 -10.59
CA THR A 220 21.28 35.65 -9.54
C THR A 220 22.79 35.75 -9.32
N LYS A 221 23.43 36.68 -10.04
CA LYS A 221 24.66 37.27 -9.54
C LYS A 221 24.31 37.93 -8.21
N SER A 222 24.96 37.43 -7.17
CA SER A 222 25.21 38.08 -5.89
C SER A 222 25.27 39.61 -5.99
N VAL A 223 24.35 40.30 -5.29
CA VAL A 223 24.68 41.37 -4.33
C VAL A 223 23.54 41.40 -3.30
N GLY A 224 23.86 41.15 -2.03
CA GLY A 224 23.08 41.65 -0.89
C GLY A 224 22.15 40.67 -0.16
N ALA A 225 22.67 40.13 0.94
CA ALA A 225 22.00 39.83 2.22
C ALA A 225 20.84 38.80 2.27
N GLY A 226 20.99 37.78 3.13
CA GLY A 226 19.85 37.08 3.74
C GLY A 226 19.84 35.55 3.63
N ASN A 227 20.84 34.94 4.26
CA ASN A 227 20.91 33.60 4.84
C ASN A 227 19.65 32.70 4.92
N LEU A 228 19.91 31.39 4.73
CA LEU A 228 19.17 30.17 5.14
C LEU A 228 18.22 29.50 4.13
N SER A 229 18.79 28.75 3.19
CA SER A 229 18.16 27.51 2.73
C SER A 229 19.19 26.38 2.61
N ARG A 230 18.87 25.25 3.25
CA ARG A 230 19.72 24.07 3.44
C ARG A 230 19.91 23.29 2.14
N ASP A 231 21.16 23.12 1.76
CA ASP A 231 21.60 22.23 0.67
C ASP A 231 21.36 20.74 0.99
N LEU A 232 20.49 20.09 0.22
CA LEU A 232 20.49 18.64 0.03
C LEU A 232 21.47 18.28 -1.09
N LYS A 233 22.74 18.13 -0.71
CA LYS A 233 23.83 17.73 -1.60
C LYS A 233 23.69 16.26 -2.00
N ARG A 234 23.19 16.04 -3.23
CA ARG A 234 23.31 14.79 -3.98
C ARG A 234 24.79 14.51 -4.25
N THR A 235 25.29 13.41 -3.69
CA THR A 235 26.59 12.82 -4.06
C THR A 235 26.46 12.11 -5.41
N ALA A 236 26.99 12.72 -6.46
CA ALA A 236 27.34 12.03 -7.70
C ALA A 236 28.79 11.56 -7.57
N SER A 237 29.00 10.24 -7.62
CA SER A 237 30.34 9.63 -7.65
C SER A 237 30.86 9.60 -9.08
N SER A 238 31.97 10.30 -9.27
CA SER A 238 32.81 10.37 -10.45
C SER A 238 33.65 9.10 -10.65
N SER A 239 33.81 8.72 -11.92
CA SER A 239 35.02 8.20 -12.57
C SER A 239 35.93 7.19 -11.84
N ASN A 240 35.95 5.95 -12.35
CA ASN A 240 37.13 5.08 -12.25
C ASN A 240 37.95 5.18 -13.55
N GLY A 241 39.12 5.80 -13.45
CA GLY A 241 40.20 5.73 -14.44
C GLY A 241 41.16 4.59 -14.09
N VAL A 242 41.58 3.84 -15.10
CA VAL A 242 42.57 2.76 -15.03
C VAL A 242 43.85 3.23 -15.73
N SER A 243 44.92 3.29 -14.93
CA SER A 243 46.34 2.94 -15.17
C SER A 243 47.01 3.20 -16.54
N ALA A 244 47.95 4.16 -16.54
CA ALA A 244 49.41 4.10 -16.85
C ALA A 244 49.96 3.34 -18.10
N PRO A 245 51.22 3.55 -18.58
CA PRO A 245 52.32 4.34 -18.01
C PRO A 245 53.12 5.22 -19.02
N GLY A 246 53.93 6.15 -18.50
CA GLY A 246 55.09 6.69 -19.23
C GLY A 246 55.58 8.06 -18.74
N GLY A 247 56.82 8.13 -18.26
CA GLY A 247 57.61 9.36 -18.25
C GLY A 247 58.06 9.89 -16.88
N PRO A 248 59.38 9.92 -16.58
CA PRO A 248 59.94 10.50 -15.36
C PRO A 248 60.18 12.00 -15.54
N ILE A 249 60.43 12.74 -14.44
CA ILE A 249 61.45 13.82 -14.31
C ILE A 249 61.20 14.70 -13.04
N THR A 250 62.12 14.49 -12.07
CA THR A 250 62.83 15.48 -11.23
C THR A 250 62.19 16.31 -10.10
N LYS A 251 62.92 16.22 -8.96
CA LYS A 251 63.47 17.31 -8.08
C LYS A 251 62.46 18.09 -7.22
N LYS A 252 62.47 17.88 -5.89
CA LYS A 252 63.30 18.51 -4.83
C LYS A 252 62.77 19.87 -4.35
N GLN A 253 62.37 19.91 -3.07
CA GLN A 253 62.49 20.98 -2.03
C GLN A 253 61.31 20.76 -1.07
N LYS A 254 61.40 20.40 0.22
CA LYS A 254 62.36 20.54 1.34
C LYS A 254 62.78 21.97 1.68
N LEU A 255 61.99 22.58 2.57
CA LEU A 255 62.32 23.53 3.66
C LEU A 255 61.16 23.32 4.68
N THR A 256 61.24 22.84 5.92
CA THR A 256 62.11 23.02 7.11
C THR A 256 62.29 24.46 7.57
N GLY A 257 61.61 24.84 8.65
CA GLY A 257 61.96 25.96 9.53
C GLY A 257 60.87 26.29 10.57
N PRO A 258 61.21 26.69 11.81
CA PRO A 258 60.53 26.18 13.01
C PRO A 258 59.96 27.23 14.00
N ALA A 259 59.15 26.73 14.94
CA ALA A 259 58.99 27.09 16.37
C ALA A 259 59.00 28.57 16.83
N ARG A 260 57.92 28.96 17.54
CA ARG A 260 57.99 29.52 18.92
C ARG A 260 56.60 29.72 19.55
N GLU A 261 56.42 29.08 20.71
CA GLU A 261 55.55 29.46 21.84
C GLU A 261 56.07 30.76 22.54
N PRO A 262 55.52 31.25 23.68
CA PRO A 262 54.12 31.32 24.17
C PRO A 262 53.79 32.71 24.77
N SER A 263 52.51 33.01 25.04
CA SER A 263 51.99 33.90 26.13
C SER A 263 50.47 34.07 25.97
N ARG A 264 49.63 33.61 26.91
CA ARG A 264 49.20 34.19 28.20
C ARG A 264 48.22 35.37 28.08
N SER A 265 47.16 35.28 28.90
CA SER A 265 46.04 36.22 29.14
C SER A 265 45.00 36.28 28.01
N GLY A 266 43.70 36.21 28.25
CA GLY A 266 42.93 36.26 29.48
C GLY A 266 41.59 36.93 29.17
N SER A 267 40.54 36.43 29.81
CA SER A 267 39.32 37.18 30.15
C SER A 267 38.20 37.39 29.13
N ILE A 268 37.02 37.36 29.73
CA ILE A 268 35.71 37.90 29.37
C ILE A 268 34.78 36.97 28.57
N ALA A 269 33.84 36.45 29.35
CA ALA A 269 32.57 35.90 28.94
C ALA A 269 31.85 36.82 27.94
N SER A 270 31.45 36.27 26.81
CA SER A 270 30.33 36.78 26.05
C SER A 270 29.39 35.63 25.75
N LEU A 271 28.19 35.80 26.26
CA LEU A 271 27.07 34.89 26.24
C LEU A 271 26.29 35.19 24.96
N GLU A 272 26.63 34.53 23.86
CA GLU A 272 25.79 34.41 22.66
C GLU A 272 26.41 33.38 21.70
N ASP A 273 25.56 32.70 20.94
CA ASP A 273 25.82 31.54 20.06
C ASP A 273 25.89 30.16 20.73
N GLN A 274 24.72 29.63 21.10
CA GLN A 274 24.47 28.18 21.12
C GLN A 274 24.45 27.61 19.69
N ILE A 275 25.64 27.56 19.08
CA ILE A 275 25.94 26.73 17.92
C ILE A 275 26.19 25.31 18.43
N PHE A 276 25.33 24.40 18.01
CA PHE A 276 25.38 22.96 18.33
C PHE A 276 26.71 22.35 17.84
N LYS A 277 27.73 22.37 18.70
CA LYS A 277 29.02 21.70 18.44
C LYS A 277 28.84 20.20 18.68
N VAL A 278 28.71 19.45 17.59
CA VAL A 278 28.79 17.99 17.59
C VAL A 278 30.18 17.59 18.11
N PRO A 279 30.28 16.80 19.19
CA PRO A 279 31.56 16.28 19.67
C PRO A 279 32.29 15.53 18.55
N PRO A 280 33.61 15.72 18.38
CA PRO A 280 34.36 15.00 17.36
C PRO A 280 34.29 13.50 17.63
N LEU A 281 33.73 12.75 16.67
CA LEU A 281 33.66 11.30 16.74
C LEU A 281 35.08 10.71 16.69
N PRO A 282 35.40 9.70 17.53
CA PRO A 282 36.71 9.10 17.57
C PRO A 282 37.09 8.49 16.21
N GLY A 283 38.30 8.81 15.76
CA GLY A 283 38.86 8.30 14.51
C GLY A 283 38.85 6.77 14.51
N LYS A 284 38.32 6.18 13.43
CA LYS A 284 38.30 4.74 13.21
C LYS A 284 39.73 4.20 13.07
N ALA A 285 40.33 3.84 14.20
CA ALA A 285 41.46 2.94 14.23
C ALA A 285 41.01 1.55 13.74
N LYS A 286 41.76 1.02 12.79
CA LYS A 286 41.55 -0.29 12.16
C LYS A 286 41.93 -1.39 13.15
N GLY A 287 41.06 -1.67 14.13
CA GLY A 287 41.24 -2.70 15.14
C GLY A 287 40.41 -3.95 14.84
N LYS A 288 41.10 -5.06 14.56
CA LYS A 288 40.54 -6.41 14.65
C LYS A 288 40.30 -6.72 16.13
N GLY A 289 39.05 -6.94 16.52
CA GLY A 289 38.70 -7.43 17.86
C GLY A 289 37.23 -7.18 18.14
N LYS A 290 36.40 -8.21 18.01
CA LYS A 290 35.00 -8.16 18.44
C LYS A 290 34.95 -8.71 19.87
N GLU A 291 34.90 -7.80 20.84
CA GLU A 291 34.32 -8.06 22.15
C GLU A 291 33.06 -7.19 22.23
N ASP A 292 31.91 -7.85 22.27
CA ASP A 292 30.59 -7.24 22.10
C ASP A 292 30.08 -6.74 23.47
N VAL A 293 30.54 -5.55 23.87
CA VAL A 293 30.19 -4.88 25.14
C VAL A 293 29.01 -3.94 24.91
N PHE A 294 27.88 -4.43 24.39
CA PHE A 294 26.59 -3.74 24.54
C PHE A 294 25.43 -4.74 24.60
N GLY A 295 25.15 -5.17 25.83
CA GLY A 295 23.79 -5.12 26.39
C GLY A 295 22.68 -5.75 25.56
N SER A 296 22.68 -7.08 25.50
CA SER A 296 21.46 -7.87 25.26
C SER A 296 20.48 -7.63 26.41
N VAL A 297 19.40 -6.90 26.14
CA VAL A 297 18.24 -6.87 27.03
C VAL A 297 16.99 -7.14 26.20
N LEU A 298 16.36 -8.27 26.53
CA LEU A 298 15.05 -8.77 26.13
C LEU A 298 14.92 -9.37 24.73
N LYS A 299 15.23 -10.66 24.64
CA LYS A 299 14.27 -11.65 24.09
C LYS A 299 14.54 -13.03 24.68
N LYS A 300 13.66 -13.42 25.61
CA LYS A 300 13.57 -14.77 26.15
C LYS A 300 12.92 -15.68 25.09
N ASN A 301 13.51 -16.86 24.91
CA ASN A 301 12.96 -18.08 24.32
C ASN A 301 13.14 -18.28 22.80
N ALA A 302 14.36 -18.64 22.39
CA ALA A 302 14.61 -19.87 21.62
C ALA A 302 16.14 -20.06 21.54
N SER A 303 16.65 -21.08 22.23
CA SER A 303 18.02 -21.57 22.07
C SER A 303 18.13 -22.23 20.69
N PHE A 304 18.44 -21.43 19.67
CA PHE A 304 18.93 -21.94 18.39
C PHE A 304 20.40 -22.33 18.56
N SER A 305 20.71 -23.59 18.29
CA SER A 305 22.06 -24.14 18.38
C SER A 305 22.95 -23.52 17.30
N GLU A 306 24.22 -23.34 17.62
CA GLU A 306 25.23 -22.69 16.79
C GLU A 306 25.53 -23.45 15.47
N GLY A 307 24.97 -24.66 15.30
CA GLY A 307 25.02 -25.46 14.07
C GLY A 307 23.99 -25.07 12.99
N ASP A 308 22.95 -24.29 13.30
CA ASP A 308 21.90 -23.96 12.33
C ASP A 308 22.30 -22.85 11.35
N SER A 309 23.38 -22.12 11.62
CA SER A 309 23.82 -21.02 10.73
C SER A 309 24.44 -21.52 9.42
N GLU A 310 25.08 -22.69 9.39
CA GLU A 310 25.69 -23.23 8.16
C GLU A 310 24.61 -23.80 7.22
N HIS A 311 23.66 -24.54 7.78
CA HIS A 311 22.56 -25.15 7.01
C HIS A 311 21.66 -24.11 6.33
N LEU A 312 21.39 -22.97 6.99
CA LEU A 312 20.66 -21.86 6.38
C LEU A 312 21.40 -21.25 5.18
N GLY A 313 22.73 -21.24 5.22
CA GLY A 313 23.56 -20.76 4.11
C GLY A 313 23.48 -21.66 2.87
N GLU A 314 23.37 -22.98 3.07
CA GLU A 314 23.25 -23.94 1.98
C GLU A 314 21.90 -23.83 1.26
N ILE A 315 20.80 -23.70 2.01
CA ILE A 315 19.45 -23.48 1.46
C ILE A 315 19.42 -22.19 0.63
N GLU A 316 20.01 -21.10 1.14
CA GLU A 316 20.04 -19.82 0.42
C GLU A 316 20.84 -19.94 -0.89
N ARG A 317 21.99 -20.63 -0.86
CA ARG A 317 22.81 -20.86 -2.07
C ARG A 317 22.09 -21.74 -3.09
N ALA A 318 21.42 -22.81 -2.66
CA ALA A 318 20.64 -23.69 -3.53
C ALA A 318 19.49 -22.92 -4.22
N ASN A 319 18.76 -22.10 -3.46
CA ASN A 319 17.68 -21.27 -3.96
C ASN A 319 18.17 -20.22 -4.98
N LYS A 320 19.29 -19.56 -4.70
CA LYS A 320 19.92 -18.61 -5.64
C LYS A 320 20.32 -19.28 -6.95
N ASN A 321 20.85 -20.51 -6.88
CA ASN A 321 21.20 -21.28 -8.06
C ASN A 321 19.96 -21.67 -8.87
N LEU A 322 18.86 -22.06 -8.22
CA LEU A 322 17.59 -22.38 -8.89
C LEU A 322 17.02 -21.17 -9.64
N ILE A 323 17.02 -19.98 -9.04
CA ILE A 323 16.56 -18.75 -9.70
C ILE A 323 17.44 -18.46 -10.92
N LYS A 324 18.77 -18.59 -10.78
CA LYS A 324 19.73 -18.36 -11.87
C LYS A 324 19.52 -19.32 -13.04
N THR A 325 19.41 -20.63 -12.79
CA THR A 325 19.24 -21.64 -13.85
C THR A 325 17.89 -21.49 -14.54
N THR A 326 16.82 -21.28 -13.77
CA THR A 326 15.46 -21.10 -14.34
C THR A 326 15.36 -19.81 -15.16
N ALA A 327 15.99 -18.72 -14.73
CA ALA A 327 15.99 -17.46 -15.49
C ALA A 327 16.73 -17.59 -16.82
N LEU A 328 17.88 -18.28 -16.84
CA LEU A 328 18.61 -18.57 -18.07
C LEU A 328 17.79 -19.45 -19.03
N GLU A 329 17.16 -20.49 -18.50
CA GLU A 329 16.30 -21.40 -19.28
C GLU A 329 15.12 -20.62 -19.92
N GLN A 330 14.46 -19.74 -19.17
CA GLN A 330 13.32 -18.97 -19.68
C GLN A 330 13.73 -17.93 -20.72
N LEU A 331 14.80 -17.17 -20.48
CA LEU A 331 15.27 -16.18 -21.46
C LEU A 331 15.67 -16.82 -22.79
N SER A 332 16.23 -18.04 -22.75
CA SER A 332 16.54 -18.78 -23.98
C SER A 332 15.32 -19.18 -24.81
N LYS A 333 14.14 -19.26 -24.19
CA LYS A 333 12.86 -19.60 -24.85
C LYS A 333 12.13 -18.37 -25.37
N ILE A 334 12.38 -17.19 -24.81
CA ILE A 334 11.71 -15.95 -25.22
C ILE A 334 12.35 -15.44 -26.50
N LYS A 335 11.50 -15.21 -27.51
CA LYS A 335 11.86 -14.56 -28.75
C LYS A 335 11.52 -13.08 -28.61
N ASP A 336 12.52 -12.22 -28.82
CA ASP A 336 12.30 -10.78 -28.83
C ASP A 336 11.49 -10.41 -30.08
N SER A 337 10.34 -9.74 -29.88
CA SER A 337 9.48 -9.29 -30.98
C SER A 337 10.20 -8.22 -31.83
N ALA A 338 11.01 -7.36 -31.20
CA ALA A 338 11.69 -6.26 -31.89
C ALA A 338 12.82 -6.76 -32.80
N LEU A 339 13.64 -7.71 -32.33
CA LEU A 339 14.79 -8.23 -33.09
C LEU A 339 14.53 -9.57 -33.81
N ARG A 340 13.37 -10.22 -33.59
CA ARG A 340 13.05 -11.60 -34.04
C ARG A 340 14.11 -12.64 -33.68
N ARG A 341 14.99 -12.34 -32.72
CA ARG A 341 16.07 -13.20 -32.23
C ARG A 341 15.73 -13.67 -30.83
N ASN A 342 16.22 -14.85 -30.47
CA ASN A 342 16.07 -15.35 -29.11
C ASN A 342 16.90 -14.49 -28.17
N VAL A 343 16.39 -14.18 -26.97
CA VAL A 343 17.12 -13.46 -25.91
C VAL A 343 18.12 -14.41 -25.22
N GLY A 344 18.99 -14.99 -26.03
CA GLY A 344 20.08 -15.84 -25.59
C GLY A 344 21.32 -15.01 -25.20
N LYS A 345 22.39 -15.70 -24.82
CA LYS A 345 23.68 -15.07 -24.45
C LYS A 345 24.29 -14.18 -25.53
N THR A 346 23.86 -14.33 -26.79
CA THR A 346 24.30 -13.54 -27.93
C THR A 346 23.57 -12.21 -28.08
N HIS A 347 22.51 -11.96 -27.30
CA HIS A 347 21.78 -10.69 -27.32
C HIS A 347 22.59 -9.59 -26.61
N PRO A 348 22.73 -8.38 -27.19
CA PRO A 348 23.56 -7.31 -26.63
C PRO A 348 23.13 -6.90 -25.22
N GLU A 349 21.82 -6.92 -24.95
CA GLU A 349 21.24 -6.56 -23.64
C GLU A 349 21.03 -7.75 -22.71
N PHE A 350 21.45 -8.96 -23.11
CA PHE A 350 21.20 -10.19 -22.34
C PHE A 350 21.65 -10.07 -20.89
N LYS A 351 22.85 -9.51 -20.69
CA LYS A 351 23.47 -9.39 -19.36
C LYS A 351 22.66 -8.49 -18.44
N ASP A 352 22.10 -7.40 -18.98
CA ASP A 352 21.34 -6.42 -18.22
C ASP A 352 19.94 -6.95 -17.90
N ILE A 353 19.24 -7.49 -18.90
CA ILE A 353 17.92 -8.11 -18.73
C ILE A 353 17.98 -9.26 -17.73
N TRP A 354 18.94 -10.18 -17.90
CA TRP A 354 19.14 -11.29 -16.96
C TRP A 354 19.47 -10.78 -15.54
N GLY A 355 20.31 -9.74 -15.43
CA GLY A 355 20.68 -9.13 -14.17
C GLY A 355 19.49 -8.50 -13.43
N TRP A 356 18.60 -7.80 -14.14
CA TRP A 356 17.39 -7.21 -13.57
C TRP A 356 16.40 -8.28 -13.13
N ILE A 357 16.16 -9.31 -13.96
CA ILE A 357 15.28 -10.44 -13.60
C ILE A 357 15.81 -11.15 -12.35
N TYR A 358 17.10 -11.50 -12.32
CA TYR A 358 17.71 -12.20 -11.19
C TYR A 358 17.59 -11.40 -9.88
N ARG A 359 17.91 -10.10 -9.90
CA ARG A 359 17.81 -9.23 -8.72
C ARG A 359 16.35 -8.99 -8.30
N GLY A 360 15.44 -8.78 -9.25
CA GLY A 360 14.02 -8.57 -8.98
C GLY A 360 13.36 -9.77 -8.33
N VAL A 361 13.54 -10.96 -8.91
CA VAL A 361 13.01 -12.22 -8.37
C VAL A 361 13.65 -12.55 -7.01
N GLY A 362 14.96 -12.34 -6.86
CA GLY A 362 15.66 -12.50 -5.59
C GLY A 362 15.13 -11.57 -4.50
N PHE A 363 14.78 -10.32 -4.84
CA PHE A 363 14.19 -9.37 -3.90
C PHE A 363 12.75 -9.73 -3.52
N ALA A 364 11.94 -10.19 -4.48
CA ALA A 364 10.57 -10.64 -4.24
C ALA A 364 10.53 -11.86 -3.29
N LEU A 365 11.45 -12.80 -3.46
CA LEU A 365 11.53 -14.03 -2.66
C LEU A 365 12.46 -13.94 -1.44
N ARG A 366 12.96 -12.75 -1.08
CA ARG A 366 13.99 -12.57 -0.04
C ARG A 366 13.68 -13.20 1.32
N ALA A 367 12.40 -13.23 1.70
CA ALA A 367 11.95 -13.81 2.97
C ALA A 367 11.98 -15.35 2.92
N HIS A 368 11.55 -15.94 1.81
CA HIS A 368 11.49 -17.40 1.63
C HIS A 368 12.84 -18.01 1.26
N MET A 369 13.69 -17.25 0.57
CA MET A 369 14.98 -17.71 0.06
C MET A 369 15.94 -18.18 1.16
N LYS A 370 15.78 -17.68 2.40
CA LYS A 370 16.62 -18.04 3.55
C LYS A 370 16.07 -19.17 4.42
N VAL A 371 14.76 -19.41 4.35
CA VAL A 371 14.05 -20.25 5.34
C VAL A 371 13.54 -21.55 4.71
N THR A 372 13.17 -21.51 3.44
CA THR A 372 12.48 -22.63 2.77
C THR A 372 13.12 -22.96 1.42
N PRO A 373 13.28 -24.24 1.06
CA PRO A 373 13.67 -24.61 -0.30
C PRO A 373 12.60 -24.17 -1.29
N LEU A 374 13.02 -23.46 -2.34
CA LEU A 374 12.12 -22.95 -3.36
C LEU A 374 11.85 -24.02 -4.43
N HIS A 375 10.61 -24.08 -4.90
CA HIS A 375 10.22 -24.92 -6.04
C HIS A 375 10.19 -24.12 -7.34
N LYS A 376 10.55 -24.77 -8.46
CA LYS A 376 10.56 -24.16 -9.80
C LYS A 376 9.21 -23.53 -10.16
N ASN A 377 8.10 -24.12 -9.72
CA ASN A 377 6.73 -23.65 -9.98
C ASN A 377 6.42 -22.28 -9.38
N HIS A 378 7.08 -21.89 -8.29
CA HIS A 378 6.88 -20.57 -7.66
C HIS A 378 7.80 -19.50 -8.27
N VAL A 379 8.98 -19.92 -8.72
CA VAL A 379 10.00 -19.03 -9.31
C VAL A 379 9.65 -18.68 -10.75
N LEU A 380 9.09 -19.63 -11.50
CA LEU A 380 8.80 -19.49 -12.93
C LEU A 380 7.84 -18.34 -13.27
N PRO A 381 6.68 -18.17 -12.61
CA PRO A 381 5.76 -17.06 -12.91
C PRO A 381 6.40 -15.69 -12.67
N LEU A 382 7.18 -15.53 -11.60
CA LEU A 382 7.89 -14.28 -11.30
C LEU A 382 8.92 -13.93 -12.37
N ILE A 383 9.68 -14.93 -12.84
CA ILE A 383 10.61 -14.76 -13.97
C ILE A 383 9.86 -14.34 -15.23
N GLN A 384 8.73 -14.97 -15.54
CA GLN A 384 7.92 -14.63 -16.71
C GLN A 384 7.37 -13.21 -16.64
N THR A 385 6.82 -12.79 -15.49
CA THR A 385 6.35 -11.42 -15.28
C THR A 385 7.48 -10.40 -15.45
N HIS A 386 8.65 -10.66 -14.86
CA HIS A 386 9.80 -9.78 -15.06
C HIS A 386 10.29 -9.76 -16.51
N ALA A 387 10.39 -10.90 -17.18
CA ALA A 387 10.81 -10.96 -18.56
C ALA A 387 9.86 -10.19 -19.50
N ARG A 388 8.54 -10.30 -19.29
CA ARG A 388 7.52 -9.53 -20.03
C ARG A 388 7.69 -8.02 -19.88
N MET A 389 8.04 -7.54 -18.68
CA MET A 389 8.26 -6.11 -18.45
C MET A 389 9.46 -5.54 -19.23
N TYR A 390 10.46 -6.36 -19.55
CA TYR A 390 11.68 -5.90 -20.24
C TYR A 390 11.71 -6.21 -21.73
N VAL A 391 11.11 -7.34 -22.15
CA VAL A 391 11.17 -7.85 -23.53
C VAL A 391 9.83 -7.68 -24.28
N GLY A 392 8.74 -7.36 -23.57
CA GLY A 392 7.39 -7.30 -24.15
C GLY A 392 6.68 -8.65 -24.15
N ASP A 393 5.38 -8.65 -24.49
CA ASP A 393 4.57 -9.87 -24.56
C ASP A 393 4.84 -10.62 -25.88
N PRO A 394 5.25 -11.89 -25.85
CA PRO A 394 5.53 -12.67 -27.07
C PRO A 394 4.28 -13.05 -27.88
N LEU A 395 3.07 -12.66 -27.46
CA LEU A 395 1.81 -13.23 -27.93
C LEU A 395 0.96 -12.32 -28.83
N ASP A 396 1.37 -11.08 -29.10
CA ASP A 396 0.54 -10.18 -29.92
C ASP A 396 0.81 -10.27 -31.43
N ASP A 397 1.81 -11.05 -31.87
CA ASP A 397 2.12 -11.19 -33.31
C ASP A 397 1.09 -12.05 -34.08
N THR A 398 0.19 -12.79 -33.40
CA THR A 398 -0.81 -13.63 -34.08
C THR A 398 -2.10 -12.91 -34.50
N ASN A 399 -2.33 -11.66 -34.07
CA ASN A 399 -3.58 -10.94 -34.37
C ASN A 399 -3.44 -9.77 -35.37
N PHE A 400 -2.28 -9.56 -35.98
CA PHE A 400 -2.06 -8.51 -37.00
C PHE A 400 -2.13 -9.00 -38.46
N ASN A 401 -2.89 -10.07 -38.73
CA ASN A 401 -3.37 -10.35 -40.10
C ASN A 401 -4.65 -9.56 -40.36
N ILE A 402 -4.51 -8.24 -40.51
CA ILE A 402 -5.53 -7.43 -41.16
C ILE A 402 -5.45 -7.77 -42.65
N THR A 403 -6.38 -8.61 -43.09
CA THR A 403 -6.71 -8.87 -44.50
C THR A 403 -6.67 -7.56 -45.29
N LYS A 404 -5.80 -7.51 -46.31
CA LYS A 404 -5.82 -6.51 -47.37
C LYS A 404 -6.98 -6.74 -48.31
#